data_AF-A0A7J8MU93-F1
#
_entry.id   AF-A0A7J8MU93-F1
#
_cell.length_a   1.000
_cell.length_b   1.000
_cell.length_c   1.000
_cell.angle_alpha   90.00
_cell.angle_beta   90.00
_cell.angle_gamma   90.00
#
_symmetry.space_group_name_H-M   'P 1'
#
loop_
_entity.id
_entity.type
_entity.pdbx_description
1 polymer ?
#
loop_
_entity_poly.entity_id
_entity_poly.type
_entity_poly.pdbx_seq_one_letter_code
_entity_poly.pdbx_strand_id
1 'polypeptide(L)'
;MESSAAKYCCDNINNHGSSSQSQTSTCMQKFRLYETRSNFYMIGRDKSRTYWRVLKIDRLDPSELNIREDSTTYTESECSELLRRIHEGNISTGGLRFVTICYGIVGFIKFLGPYYMLLITKRRQIGSIRGHNVYAVSKTEMIPVPNATVNSSIADSKDENRYKKLLCTVDLTKDFFFSYSYHVMLSLQKNLCNNEPGQFLYETMFVWNEFLTRGIRGHLQNTLWTVALVYGFFKQATLSVSGRDFKLTLIARRSRHYAGTR
;
A
#
# COMPACT_ATOMS: atom_id res chain seq x y z
N MET A 1 -18.40 42.56 41.34
CA MET A 1 -18.81 41.15 41.51
C MET A 1 -18.21 40.36 40.36
N GLU A 2 -16.89 40.19 40.43
CA GLU A 2 -16.07 39.38 39.53
C GLU A 2 -15.29 38.41 40.42
N SER A 3 -15.32 37.12 40.07
CA SER A 3 -14.61 36.00 40.70
C SER A 3 -15.09 34.74 39.98
N SER A 4 -14.30 33.75 39.56
CA SER A 4 -12.89 33.42 39.77
C SER A 4 -12.62 32.21 38.86
N ALA A 5 -11.55 32.24 38.07
CA ALA A 5 -10.95 31.02 37.50
C ALA A 5 -9.55 31.31 36.94
N ALA A 6 -8.59 31.51 37.83
CA ALA A 6 -7.17 31.29 37.54
C ALA A 6 -6.48 30.81 38.83
N LYS A 7 -5.48 29.93 38.65
CA LYS A 7 -4.62 29.24 39.65
C LYS A 7 -5.18 27.98 40.31
N TYR A 8 -4.67 26.83 39.85
CA TYR A 8 -3.74 25.95 40.58
C TYR A 8 -2.99 25.13 39.51
N CYS A 9 -1.76 25.53 39.15
CA CYS A 9 -0.47 24.90 39.51
C CYS A 9 -0.41 23.41 39.12
N CYS A 10 0.41 23.03 38.13
CA CYS A 10 1.84 22.70 38.31
C CYS A 10 2.06 21.92 39.61
N ASP A 11 2.19 20.59 39.49
CA ASP A 11 3.30 19.82 40.04
C ASP A 11 3.06 18.32 39.81
N ASN A 12 3.85 17.72 38.94
CA ASN A 12 4.49 16.43 39.19
C ASN A 12 5.51 16.17 38.09
N ILE A 13 6.71 16.70 38.33
CA ILE A 13 7.95 16.20 37.75
C ILE A 13 8.34 14.98 38.56
N ASN A 14 8.42 13.81 37.91
CA ASN A 14 9.48 12.85 38.21
C ASN A 14 9.74 11.92 37.01
N ASN A 15 10.90 12.14 36.41
CA ASN A 15 11.84 11.17 35.85
C ASN A 15 11.29 9.81 35.40
N HIS A 16 11.17 9.64 34.08
CA HIS A 16 11.67 8.44 33.43
C HIS A 16 12.45 8.83 32.17
N GLY A 17 13.66 8.29 32.08
CA GLY A 17 14.67 8.63 31.09
C GLY A 17 14.16 8.60 29.65
N SER A 18 14.70 9.54 28.88
CA SER A 18 14.67 9.62 27.43
C SER A 18 15.13 8.30 26.80
N SER A 19 14.18 7.41 26.52
CA SER A 19 14.30 6.49 25.40
C SER A 19 13.26 6.91 24.37
N SER A 20 13.70 7.67 23.37
CA SER A 20 12.95 7.86 22.13
C SER A 20 12.93 6.52 21.40
N GLN A 21 12.17 5.55 21.91
CA GLN A 21 11.86 4.34 21.18
C GLN A 21 10.98 4.77 20.00
N SER A 22 11.58 4.84 18.82
CA SER A 22 10.83 4.89 17.57
C SER A 22 9.83 3.74 17.61
N GLN A 23 8.53 4.03 17.75
CA GLN A 23 7.50 3.04 17.48
C GLN A 23 7.67 2.63 16.02
N THR A 24 8.37 1.54 15.78
CA THR A 24 8.45 0.93 14.46
C THR A 24 7.09 0.30 14.20
N SER A 25 6.16 1.07 13.64
CA SER A 25 4.90 0.54 13.15
C SER A 25 5.23 -0.64 12.22
N THR A 26 4.73 -1.82 12.58
CA THR A 26 4.92 -3.06 11.81
C THR A 26 4.22 -2.91 10.47
N CYS A 27 4.97 -2.54 9.44
CA CYS A 27 4.47 -2.41 8.08
C CYS A 27 4.77 -3.67 7.27
N MET A 28 3.78 -4.15 6.52
CA MET A 28 4.00 -5.21 5.54
C MET A 28 4.76 -4.63 4.33
N GLN A 29 5.80 -5.32 3.87
CA GLN A 29 6.71 -4.80 2.85
C GLN A 29 6.94 -5.74 1.67
N LYS A 30 6.57 -7.01 1.80
CA LYS A 30 6.69 -8.01 0.74
C LYS A 30 5.50 -8.94 0.79
N PHE A 31 4.95 -9.22 -0.37
CA PHE A 31 3.76 -10.03 -0.53
C PHE A 31 4.02 -11.12 -1.57
N ARG A 32 3.37 -12.27 -1.39
CA ARG A 32 3.33 -13.36 -2.37
C ARG A 32 1.88 -13.59 -2.76
N LEU A 33 1.60 -13.53 -4.05
CA LEU A 33 0.29 -13.83 -4.59
C LEU A 33 0.26 -15.28 -5.06
N TYR A 34 -0.75 -16.01 -4.60
CA TYR A 34 -1.09 -17.33 -5.05
C TYR A 34 -2.52 -17.35 -5.56
N GLU A 35 -2.84 -18.34 -6.37
CA GLU A 35 -4.17 -18.52 -6.92
C GLU A 35 -4.62 -19.97 -6.88
N THR A 36 -5.91 -20.16 -6.67
CA THR A 36 -6.65 -21.39 -7.00
C THR A 36 -7.70 -21.05 -8.06
N ARG A 37 -8.50 -22.03 -8.48
CA ARG A 37 -9.63 -21.78 -9.38
C ARG A 37 -10.56 -20.68 -8.82
N SER A 38 -10.84 -20.70 -7.52
CA SER A 38 -11.90 -19.86 -6.95
C SER A 38 -11.39 -18.62 -6.23
N ASN A 39 -10.13 -18.56 -5.83
CA ASN A 39 -9.62 -17.46 -5.01
C ASN A 39 -8.18 -17.09 -5.35
N PHE A 40 -7.85 -15.82 -5.16
CA PHE A 40 -6.47 -15.39 -4.91
C PHE A 40 -6.20 -15.36 -3.41
N TYR A 41 -4.95 -15.64 -3.05
CA TYR A 41 -4.42 -15.57 -1.70
C TYR A 41 -3.16 -14.69 -1.71
N MET A 42 -3.22 -13.53 -1.07
CA MET A 42 -2.07 -12.66 -0.86
C MET A 42 -1.49 -12.90 0.53
N ILE A 43 -0.24 -13.35 0.60
CA ILE A 43 0.48 -13.56 1.85
C ILE A 43 1.41 -12.38 2.05
N GLY A 44 1.07 -11.50 2.98
CA GLY A 44 1.85 -10.34 3.33
C GLY A 44 2.77 -10.62 4.51
N ARG A 45 3.98 -10.04 4.49
CA ARG A 45 4.91 -10.11 5.61
C ARG A 45 5.64 -8.80 5.86
N ASP A 46 6.06 -8.62 7.11
CA ASP A 46 6.94 -7.55 7.52
C ASP A 46 8.41 -7.77 7.10
N LYS A 47 9.26 -6.81 7.43
CA LYS A 47 10.69 -6.85 7.13
C LYS A 47 11.43 -7.90 7.97
N SER A 48 11.09 -8.01 9.25
CA SER A 48 11.70 -8.93 10.23
C SER A 48 11.29 -10.38 10.02
N ARG A 49 10.24 -10.66 9.23
CA ARG A 49 9.67 -12.01 9.13
C ARG A 49 9.28 -12.49 10.52
N THR A 50 8.44 -11.70 11.16
CA THR A 50 7.84 -12.02 12.46
C THR A 50 6.33 -11.91 12.39
N TYR A 51 5.80 -11.28 11.33
CA TYR A 51 4.40 -10.99 11.16
C TYR A 51 3.94 -11.35 9.76
N TRP A 52 2.98 -12.26 9.66
CA TRP A 52 2.36 -12.67 8.40
C TRP A 52 0.84 -12.55 8.48
N ARG A 53 0.26 -12.06 7.39
CA ARG A 53 -1.19 -11.92 7.22
C ARG A 53 -1.61 -12.53 5.88
N VAL A 54 -2.89 -12.88 5.81
CA VAL A 54 -3.50 -13.53 4.64
C VAL A 54 -4.68 -12.70 4.17
N LEU A 55 -4.66 -12.33 2.90
CA LEU A 55 -5.81 -11.73 2.21
C LEU A 55 -6.36 -12.74 1.22
N LYS A 56 -7.68 -12.94 1.25
CA LYS A 56 -8.41 -13.76 0.30
C LYS A 56 -9.24 -12.86 -0.61
N ILE A 57 -9.13 -13.07 -1.92
CA ILE A 57 -9.88 -12.32 -2.94
C ILE A 57 -10.64 -13.35 -3.78
N ASP A 58 -11.95 -13.21 -3.88
CA ASP A 58 -12.79 -14.09 -4.70
C ASP A 58 -12.49 -13.89 -6.19
N ARG A 59 -12.55 -14.99 -6.95
CA ARG A 59 -12.37 -15.01 -8.42
C ARG A 59 -13.61 -15.53 -9.16
N LEU A 60 -14.68 -15.87 -8.44
CA LEU A 60 -15.89 -16.43 -9.04
C LEU A 60 -16.98 -15.37 -9.28
N ASP A 61 -16.97 -14.28 -8.54
CA ASP A 61 -17.86 -13.13 -8.80
C ASP A 61 -17.27 -12.24 -9.91
N PRO A 62 -17.93 -12.14 -11.09
CA PRO A 62 -17.45 -11.29 -12.18
C PRO A 62 -17.75 -9.79 -11.95
N SER A 63 -18.67 -9.47 -11.04
CA SER A 63 -19.27 -8.15 -10.92
C SER A 63 -18.78 -7.39 -9.70
N GLU A 64 -18.60 -8.06 -8.56
CA GLU A 64 -18.24 -7.45 -7.29
C GLU A 64 -16.85 -7.84 -6.80
N LEU A 65 -16.23 -6.91 -6.06
CA LEU A 65 -14.89 -7.12 -5.49
C LEU A 65 -15.01 -7.69 -4.07
N ASN A 66 -15.10 -9.01 -3.96
CA ASN A 66 -15.19 -9.68 -2.67
C ASN A 66 -13.80 -9.96 -2.07
N ILE A 67 -13.42 -9.18 -1.07
CA ILE A 67 -12.12 -9.29 -0.38
C ILE A 67 -12.35 -9.53 1.12
N ARG A 68 -11.61 -10.48 1.70
CA ARG A 68 -11.61 -10.76 3.13
C ARG A 68 -10.20 -10.92 3.66
N GLU A 69 -9.90 -10.27 4.77
CA GLU A 69 -8.65 -10.45 5.50
C GLU A 69 -8.84 -11.50 6.60
N ASP A 70 -7.89 -12.42 6.72
CA ASP A 70 -7.83 -13.31 7.88
C ASP A 70 -7.37 -12.51 9.11
N SER A 71 -8.13 -12.61 10.20
CA SER A 71 -7.83 -11.93 11.46
C SER A 71 -6.61 -12.53 12.17
N THR A 72 -6.23 -13.76 11.82
CA THR A 72 -5.11 -14.48 12.41
C THR A 72 -3.78 -13.89 11.97
N THR A 73 -2.87 -13.71 12.93
CA THR A 73 -1.46 -13.46 12.64
C THR A 73 -0.72 -14.79 12.65
N TYR A 74 0.04 -15.05 11.60
CA TYR A 74 0.76 -16.32 11.43
C TYR A 74 2.26 -16.13 11.60
N THR A 75 2.94 -17.21 11.93
CA THR A 75 4.37 -17.41 11.73
C THR A 75 4.68 -17.96 10.32
N GLU A 76 5.96 -18.04 9.95
CA GLU A 76 6.36 -18.60 8.64
C GLU A 76 5.91 -20.05 8.45
N SER A 77 6.05 -20.87 9.49
CA SER A 77 5.68 -22.30 9.47
C SER A 77 4.18 -22.47 9.36
N GLU A 78 3.39 -21.75 10.15
CA GLU A 78 1.93 -21.81 10.10
C GLU A 78 1.37 -21.34 8.75
N CYS A 79 1.96 -20.27 8.18
CA CYS A 79 1.61 -19.82 6.83
C CYS A 79 1.94 -20.87 5.77
N SER A 80 3.10 -21.54 5.89
CA SER A 80 3.48 -22.61 4.96
C SER A 80 2.52 -23.79 5.03
N GLU A 81 2.11 -24.16 6.24
CA GLU A 81 1.14 -25.22 6.50
C GLU A 81 -0.27 -24.85 6.02
N LEU A 82 -0.68 -23.58 6.18
CA LEU A 82 -1.92 -23.07 5.59
C LEU A 82 -1.91 -23.20 4.06
N LEU A 83 -0.84 -22.76 3.40
CA LEU A 83 -0.72 -22.87 1.94
C LEU A 83 -0.75 -24.32 1.46
N ARG A 84 -0.12 -25.24 2.21
CA ARG A 84 -0.17 -26.69 1.95
C ARG A 84 -1.60 -27.22 1.99
N ARG A 85 -2.34 -26.92 3.06
CA ARG A 85 -3.75 -27.34 3.20
C ARG A 85 -4.65 -26.76 2.12
N ILE A 86 -4.43 -25.49 1.74
CA ILE A 86 -5.16 -24.87 0.62
C ILE A 86 -4.83 -25.59 -0.70
N HIS A 87 -3.55 -25.91 -0.94
CA HIS A 87 -3.14 -26.65 -2.13
C HIS A 87 -3.85 -28.01 -2.20
N GLU A 88 -3.78 -28.80 -1.14
CA GLU A 88 -4.39 -30.13 -1.05
C GLU A 88 -5.91 -30.09 -1.26
N GLY A 89 -6.59 -29.15 -0.60
CA GLY A 89 -8.03 -28.94 -0.76
C GLY A 89 -8.47 -28.49 -2.15
N ASN A 90 -7.53 -28.07 -3.01
CA ASN A 90 -7.83 -27.61 -4.38
C ASN A 90 -7.21 -28.50 -5.47
N ILE A 91 -6.59 -29.64 -5.14
CA ILE A 91 -5.88 -30.53 -6.11
C ILE A 91 -6.76 -30.86 -7.32
N SER A 92 -8.04 -31.19 -7.10
CA SER A 92 -9.00 -31.53 -8.16
C SER A 92 -9.23 -30.41 -9.19
N THR A 93 -8.88 -29.16 -8.85
CA THR A 93 -9.03 -27.98 -9.71
C THR A 93 -7.70 -27.36 -10.12
N GLY A 94 -6.58 -28.09 -9.92
CA GLY A 94 -5.22 -27.64 -10.27
C GLY A 94 -4.38 -27.19 -9.06
N GLY A 95 -4.92 -27.27 -7.84
CA GLY A 95 -4.23 -26.91 -6.61
C GLY A 95 -4.02 -25.40 -6.44
N LEU A 96 -3.13 -25.07 -5.50
CA LEU A 96 -2.64 -23.71 -5.28
C LEU A 96 -1.40 -23.45 -6.15
N ARG A 97 -1.44 -22.39 -6.96
CA ARG A 97 -0.38 -21.97 -7.86
C ARG A 97 0.21 -20.63 -7.42
N PHE A 98 1.54 -20.52 -7.44
CA PHE A 98 2.21 -19.24 -7.25
C PHE A 98 2.06 -18.35 -8.49
N VAL A 99 1.73 -17.07 -8.29
CA VAL A 99 1.54 -16.09 -9.38
C VAL A 99 2.73 -15.14 -9.45
N THR A 100 2.97 -14.36 -8.40
CA THR A 100 4.02 -13.35 -8.40
C THR A 100 4.40 -12.88 -6.99
N ILE A 101 5.58 -12.28 -6.87
CA ILE A 101 5.94 -11.48 -5.70
C ILE A 101 5.57 -10.03 -5.99
N CYS A 102 4.97 -9.37 -5.01
CA CYS A 102 4.73 -7.94 -5.09
C CYS A 102 5.13 -7.21 -3.80
N TYR A 103 5.12 -5.89 -3.89
CA TYR A 103 5.63 -4.95 -2.90
C TYR A 103 4.55 -3.97 -2.45
N GLY A 104 3.29 -4.23 -2.81
CA GLY A 104 2.14 -3.43 -2.46
C GLY A 104 1.08 -3.51 -3.55
N ILE A 105 -0.18 -3.42 -3.14
CA ILE A 105 -1.31 -3.25 -4.03
C ILE A 105 -1.43 -1.76 -4.36
N VAL A 106 -1.38 -1.43 -5.65
CA VAL A 106 -1.67 -0.07 -6.14
C VAL A 106 -3.17 0.21 -6.02
N GLY A 107 -3.99 -0.79 -6.31
CA GLY A 107 -5.42 -0.76 -6.08
C GLY A 107 -6.16 -1.70 -7.03
N PHE A 108 -7.48 -1.57 -7.04
CA PHE A 108 -8.39 -2.31 -7.90
C PHE A 108 -9.13 -1.33 -8.81
N ILE A 109 -9.41 -1.75 -10.03
CA ILE A 109 -10.20 -0.96 -10.98
C ILE A 109 -11.13 -1.87 -11.76
N LYS A 110 -12.35 -1.40 -11.97
CA LYS A 110 -13.32 -1.99 -12.89
C LYS A 110 -13.55 -1.00 -14.02
N PHE A 111 -13.50 -1.48 -15.25
CA PHE A 111 -13.84 -0.69 -16.43
C PHE A 111 -15.28 -1.04 -16.85
N LEU A 112 -15.46 -1.68 -18.00
CA LEU A 112 -16.76 -2.20 -18.43
C LEU A 112 -16.93 -3.69 -18.04
N GLY A 113 -15.82 -4.42 -18.01
CA GLY A 113 -15.79 -5.84 -17.69
C GLY A 113 -15.39 -6.12 -16.24
N PRO A 114 -14.42 -7.03 -16.02
CA PRO A 114 -14.07 -7.51 -14.68
C PRO A 114 -13.26 -6.48 -13.88
N TYR A 115 -13.10 -6.77 -12.58
CA TYR A 115 -12.08 -6.09 -11.77
C TYR A 115 -10.67 -6.52 -12.18
N TYR A 116 -9.74 -5.57 -12.14
CA TYR A 116 -8.30 -5.79 -12.28
C TYR A 116 -7.59 -5.34 -11.01
N MET A 117 -6.62 -6.14 -10.59
CA MET A 117 -5.71 -5.84 -9.49
C MET A 117 -4.39 -5.29 -10.05
N LEU A 118 -3.99 -4.10 -9.62
CA LEU A 118 -2.71 -3.49 -9.99
C LEU A 118 -1.70 -3.69 -8.85
N LEU A 119 -0.54 -4.26 -9.18
CA LEU A 119 0.51 -4.61 -8.23
C LEU A 119 1.84 -3.94 -8.57
N ILE A 120 2.63 -3.62 -7.54
CA ILE A 120 4.05 -3.25 -7.70
C ILE A 120 4.88 -4.53 -7.60
N THR A 121 5.45 -4.99 -8.71
CA THR A 121 6.24 -6.24 -8.74
C THR A 121 7.74 -6.00 -8.66
N LYS A 122 8.20 -4.76 -8.89
CA LYS A 122 9.56 -4.32 -8.55
C LYS A 122 9.55 -2.91 -8.00
N ARG A 123 10.43 -2.66 -7.03
CA ARG A 123 10.70 -1.34 -6.45
C ARG A 123 12.18 -1.13 -6.25
N ARG A 124 12.61 0.13 -6.22
CA ARG A 124 14.00 0.53 -5.95
C ARG A 124 14.03 1.55 -4.82
N GLN A 125 14.91 1.38 -3.84
CA GLN A 125 15.10 2.39 -2.80
C GLN A 125 15.74 3.64 -3.43
N ILE A 126 15.15 4.81 -3.18
CA ILE A 126 15.61 6.09 -3.74
C ILE A 126 16.13 7.06 -2.68
N GLY A 127 15.89 6.76 -1.40
CA GLY A 127 16.41 7.53 -0.27
C GLY A 127 15.82 7.06 1.05
N SER A 128 16.06 7.86 2.09
CA SER A 128 15.52 7.63 3.43
C SER A 128 15.22 8.95 4.14
N ILE A 129 14.06 9.08 4.78
CA ILE A 129 13.69 10.24 5.60
C ILE A 129 13.63 9.77 7.05
N ARG A 130 14.50 10.27 7.93
CA ARG A 130 14.54 9.90 9.36
C ARG A 130 14.55 8.39 9.61
N GLY A 131 15.32 7.64 8.83
CA GLY A 131 15.40 6.17 8.93
C GLY A 131 14.30 5.42 8.18
N HIS A 132 13.26 6.10 7.68
CA HIS A 132 12.22 5.49 6.85
C HIS A 132 12.62 5.49 5.38
N ASN A 133 12.69 4.30 4.78
CA ASN A 133 13.05 4.17 3.38
C ASN A 133 11.94 4.68 2.46
N VAL A 134 12.35 5.35 1.37
CA VAL A 134 11.48 5.77 0.28
C VAL A 134 11.84 4.95 -0.96
N TYR A 135 10.82 4.48 -1.67
CA TYR A 135 10.97 3.61 -2.82
C TYR A 135 10.31 4.21 -4.04
N ALA A 136 10.96 4.12 -5.20
CA ALA A 136 10.34 4.29 -6.49
C ALA A 136 9.76 2.96 -6.99
N VAL A 137 8.66 3.04 -7.71
CA VAL A 137 8.09 1.92 -8.46
C VAL A 137 8.99 1.63 -9.66
N SER A 138 9.32 0.36 -9.91
CA SER A 138 10.21 -0.04 -11.02
C SER A 138 9.56 -1.03 -11.99
N LYS A 139 8.52 -1.74 -11.55
CA LYS A 139 7.68 -2.56 -12.41
C LYS A 139 6.31 -2.71 -11.76
N THR A 140 5.28 -2.66 -12.59
CA THR A 140 3.90 -2.97 -12.20
C THR A 140 3.33 -4.09 -13.07
N GLU A 141 2.32 -4.76 -12.55
CA GLU A 141 1.54 -5.77 -13.27
C GLU A 141 0.06 -5.56 -13.00
N MET A 142 -0.77 -5.72 -14.03
CA MET A 142 -2.23 -5.68 -13.95
C MET A 142 -2.76 -7.10 -14.18
N ILE A 143 -3.48 -7.63 -13.21
CA ILE A 143 -3.98 -9.01 -13.23
C ILE A 143 -5.51 -8.98 -13.16
N PRO A 144 -6.25 -9.60 -14.09
CA PRO A 144 -7.71 -9.73 -13.96
C PRO A 144 -8.06 -10.58 -12.73
N VAL A 145 -9.05 -10.13 -11.95
CA VAL A 145 -9.46 -10.81 -10.72
C VAL A 145 -10.22 -12.10 -11.02
N PRO A 146 -11.27 -12.10 -11.88
CA PRO A 146 -12.04 -13.31 -12.14
C PRO A 146 -11.20 -14.41 -12.79
N ASN A 147 -11.63 -15.65 -12.57
CA ASN A 147 -11.06 -16.79 -13.27
C ASN A 147 -11.35 -16.66 -14.78
N ALA A 148 -10.40 -17.09 -15.61
CA ALA A 148 -10.56 -17.15 -17.06
C ALA A 148 -11.85 -17.89 -17.51
N THR A 149 -12.31 -18.89 -16.76
CA THR A 149 -13.57 -19.62 -17.06
C THR A 149 -14.83 -18.80 -16.78
N VAL A 150 -14.72 -17.72 -16.01
CA VAL A 150 -15.81 -16.81 -15.63
C VAL A 150 -15.73 -15.51 -16.45
N ASN A 151 -14.71 -15.35 -17.30
CA ASN A 151 -14.53 -14.15 -18.10
C ASN A 151 -15.74 -13.93 -19.02
N SER A 152 -16.31 -12.73 -18.94
CA SER A 152 -17.33 -12.27 -19.88
C SER A 152 -16.68 -11.94 -21.23
N SER A 153 -17.44 -12.05 -22.32
CA SER A 153 -17.02 -11.57 -23.65
C SER A 153 -16.61 -10.08 -23.66
N ILE A 154 -17.05 -9.33 -22.64
CA ILE A 154 -16.73 -7.92 -22.42
C ILE A 154 -15.24 -7.73 -22.09
N ALA A 155 -14.59 -8.69 -21.41
CA ALA A 155 -13.18 -8.61 -21.02
C ALA A 155 -12.23 -8.45 -22.23
N ASP A 156 -12.63 -8.98 -23.39
CA ASP A 156 -11.88 -8.90 -24.64
C ASP A 156 -12.44 -7.86 -25.63
N SER A 157 -13.43 -7.08 -25.21
CA SER A 157 -14.04 -6.07 -26.05
C SER A 157 -13.05 -4.96 -26.44
N LYS A 158 -13.30 -4.30 -27.58
CA LYS A 158 -12.49 -3.18 -28.06
C LYS A 158 -12.50 -2.02 -27.07
N ASP A 159 -13.64 -1.75 -26.44
CA ASP A 159 -13.80 -0.66 -25.48
C ASP A 159 -13.07 -0.94 -24.16
N GLU A 160 -13.17 -2.16 -23.64
CA GLU A 160 -12.41 -2.58 -22.46
C GLU A 160 -10.90 -2.42 -22.69
N ASN A 161 -10.40 -2.90 -23.83
CA ASN A 161 -9.00 -2.75 -24.21
C ASN A 161 -8.58 -1.29 -24.41
N ARG A 162 -9.49 -0.42 -24.86
CA ARG A 162 -9.26 1.02 -24.95
C ARG A 162 -9.08 1.64 -23.57
N TYR A 163 -9.91 1.30 -22.58
CA TYR A 163 -9.76 1.80 -21.21
C TYR A 163 -8.48 1.30 -20.54
N LYS A 164 -8.12 0.02 -20.74
CA LYS A 164 -6.84 -0.53 -20.26
C LYS A 164 -5.66 0.26 -20.82
N LYS A 165 -5.65 0.53 -22.13
CA LYS A 165 -4.62 1.36 -22.78
C LYS A 165 -4.58 2.77 -22.21
N LEU A 166 -5.73 3.39 -21.95
CA LEU A 166 -5.79 4.73 -21.38
C LEU A 166 -5.15 4.78 -19.98
N LEU A 167 -5.43 3.79 -19.13
CA LEU A 167 -4.77 3.70 -17.82
C LEU A 167 -3.26 3.48 -17.97
N CYS A 168 -2.83 2.65 -18.92
CA CYS A 168 -1.42 2.40 -19.21
C CYS A 168 -0.65 3.62 -19.77
N THR A 169 -1.34 4.68 -20.19
CA THR A 169 -0.69 5.97 -20.53
C THR A 169 0.03 6.57 -19.31
N VAL A 170 -0.48 6.30 -18.10
CA VAL A 170 0.23 6.66 -16.87
C VAL A 170 1.29 5.62 -16.57
N ASP A 171 2.53 5.97 -16.87
CA ASP A 171 3.68 5.14 -16.55
C ASP A 171 3.99 5.21 -15.05
N LEU A 172 3.50 4.22 -14.30
CA LEU A 172 3.73 4.10 -12.87
C LEU A 172 5.21 3.93 -12.51
N THR A 173 6.12 3.68 -13.45
CA THR A 173 7.56 3.56 -13.16
C THR A 173 8.29 4.91 -13.20
N LYS A 174 7.65 5.97 -13.69
CA LYS A 174 8.20 7.31 -13.78
C LYS A 174 7.65 8.19 -12.66
N ASP A 175 8.53 8.73 -11.83
CA ASP A 175 8.19 9.77 -10.86
C ASP A 175 7.13 9.37 -9.80
N PHE A 176 6.85 8.06 -9.65
CA PHE A 176 6.04 7.54 -8.57
C PHE A 176 6.89 6.96 -7.45
N PHE A 177 6.63 7.42 -6.23
CA PHE A 177 7.33 6.97 -5.04
C PHE A 177 6.39 6.82 -3.85
N PHE A 178 6.82 6.00 -2.89
CA PHE A 178 6.08 5.72 -1.66
C PHE A 178 7.02 5.30 -0.53
N SER A 179 6.49 5.25 0.69
CA SER A 179 7.15 4.64 1.85
C SER A 179 6.13 3.80 2.60
N TYR A 180 6.58 2.69 3.20
CA TYR A 180 5.73 1.83 4.01
C TYR A 180 5.48 2.37 5.42
N SER A 181 6.37 3.23 5.89
CA SER A 181 6.44 3.63 7.30
C SER A 181 6.51 5.15 7.49
N TYR A 182 6.41 5.93 6.41
CA TYR A 182 6.46 7.39 6.46
C TYR A 182 5.43 7.97 5.49
N HIS A 183 4.65 8.94 5.95
CA HIS A 183 3.62 9.57 5.11
C HIS A 183 4.25 10.62 4.18
N VAL A 184 4.85 10.14 3.09
CA VAL A 184 5.50 10.98 2.05
C VAL A 184 4.53 11.95 1.36
N MET A 185 3.23 11.68 1.40
CA MET A 185 2.17 12.57 0.94
C MET A 185 2.00 13.82 1.82
N LEU A 186 2.51 13.82 3.06
CA LEU A 186 2.40 14.94 4.01
C LEU A 186 3.71 15.75 4.11
N SER A 187 3.62 17.04 4.44
CA SER A 187 4.83 17.83 4.73
C SER A 187 5.53 17.33 6.01
N LEU A 188 6.80 17.69 6.20
CA LEU A 188 7.52 17.33 7.42
C LEU A 188 6.82 17.89 8.67
N GLN A 189 6.37 19.14 8.60
CA GLN A 189 5.61 19.78 9.67
C GLN A 189 4.33 19.00 10.00
N LYS A 190 3.54 18.60 8.99
CA LYS A 190 2.33 17.80 9.22
C LYS A 190 2.65 16.42 9.82
N ASN A 191 3.70 15.76 9.36
CA ASN A 191 4.16 14.49 9.95
C ASN A 191 4.62 14.64 11.43
N LEU A 192 5.02 15.83 11.85
CA LEU A 192 5.47 16.11 13.21
C LEU A 192 4.33 16.55 14.14
N CYS A 193 3.31 17.22 13.60
CA CYS A 193 2.28 17.89 14.39
C CYS A 193 0.92 17.20 14.35
N ASN A 194 0.66 16.28 13.40
CA ASN A 194 -0.66 15.68 13.26
C ASN A 194 -0.91 14.55 14.27
N ASN A 195 -2.05 14.63 14.95
CA ASN A 195 -2.69 13.54 15.70
C ASN A 195 -3.85 12.90 14.90
N GLU A 196 -4.00 13.22 13.62
CA GLU A 196 -5.15 12.82 12.80
C GLU A 196 -5.22 11.29 12.58
N PRO A 197 -6.42 10.69 12.55
CA PRO A 197 -6.59 9.27 12.32
C PRO A 197 -6.00 8.83 10.98
N GLY A 198 -5.31 7.69 10.97
CA GLY A 198 -4.53 7.22 9.82
C GLY A 198 -5.31 7.08 8.50
N GLN A 199 -6.63 6.94 8.52
CA GLN A 199 -7.46 6.72 7.33
C GLN A 199 -7.67 8.00 6.50
N PHE A 200 -7.92 9.14 7.16
CA PHE A 200 -8.09 10.45 6.50
C PHE A 200 -6.80 10.91 5.81
N LEU A 201 -5.63 10.48 6.29
CA LEU A 201 -4.34 10.81 5.68
C LEU A 201 -4.20 10.31 4.24
N TYR A 202 -4.95 9.26 3.88
CA TYR A 202 -4.88 8.66 2.55
C TYR A 202 -5.87 9.27 1.55
N GLU A 203 -6.71 10.22 1.97
CA GLU A 203 -7.64 10.95 1.08
C GLU A 203 -7.03 12.25 0.52
N THR A 204 -5.82 12.60 0.98
CA THR A 204 -5.14 13.84 0.60
C THR A 204 -4.93 13.95 -0.92
N MET A 205 -4.85 15.18 -1.41
CA MET A 205 -4.64 15.47 -2.82
C MET A 205 -3.34 14.87 -3.41
N PHE A 206 -2.41 14.42 -2.57
CA PHE A 206 -1.13 13.86 -3.02
C PHE A 206 -1.09 12.33 -3.08
N VAL A 207 -2.16 11.64 -2.68
CA VAL A 207 -2.29 10.18 -2.83
C VAL A 207 -2.91 9.89 -4.18
N TRP A 208 -2.07 9.68 -5.19
CA TRP A 208 -2.51 9.52 -6.58
C TRP A 208 -3.46 8.33 -6.76
N ASN A 209 -3.20 7.22 -6.09
CA ASN A 209 -4.00 6.00 -6.19
C ASN A 209 -5.19 5.93 -5.21
N GLU A 210 -5.63 7.07 -4.63
CA GLU A 210 -6.74 7.10 -3.66
C GLU A 210 -7.97 6.35 -4.20
N PHE A 211 -8.43 6.71 -5.40
CA PHE A 211 -9.57 6.09 -6.06
C PHE A 211 -9.40 4.56 -6.19
N LEU A 212 -8.24 4.11 -6.68
CA LEU A 212 -7.95 2.69 -6.89
C LEU A 212 -7.96 1.88 -5.59
N THR A 213 -7.62 2.53 -4.47
CA THR A 213 -7.57 1.88 -3.16
C THR A 213 -8.87 1.98 -2.37
N ARG A 214 -9.86 2.74 -2.83
CA ARG A 214 -11.09 3.01 -2.08
C ARG A 214 -11.87 1.75 -1.75
N GLY A 215 -12.06 0.86 -2.72
CA GLY A 215 -12.81 -0.39 -2.54
C GLY A 215 -12.19 -1.29 -1.45
N ILE A 216 -10.92 -1.67 -1.61
CA ILE A 216 -10.22 -2.51 -0.63
C ILE A 216 -10.17 -1.87 0.77
N ARG A 217 -9.98 -0.55 0.87
CA ARG A 217 -9.98 0.14 2.17
C ARG A 217 -11.37 0.17 2.80
N GLY A 218 -12.43 0.31 2.00
CA GLY A 218 -13.81 0.22 2.48
C GLY A 218 -14.15 -1.18 3.02
N HIS A 219 -13.67 -2.24 2.35
CA HIS A 219 -13.89 -3.61 2.81
C HIS A 219 -13.08 -3.98 4.05
N LEU A 220 -11.81 -3.57 4.12
CA LEU A 220 -10.88 -4.02 5.17
C LEU A 220 -10.73 -3.06 6.34
N GLN A 221 -11.14 -1.79 6.17
CA GLN A 221 -10.98 -0.72 7.17
C GLN A 221 -9.52 -0.55 7.63
N ASN A 222 -8.56 -0.85 6.76
CA ASN A 222 -7.13 -0.65 7.00
C ASN A 222 -6.35 -0.39 5.71
N THR A 223 -5.06 -0.08 5.83
CA THR A 223 -4.19 0.26 4.70
C THR A 223 -3.03 -0.71 4.50
N LEU A 224 -2.98 -1.81 5.25
CA LEU A 224 -1.81 -2.69 5.36
C LEU A 224 -1.37 -3.31 4.02
N TRP A 225 -2.33 -3.55 3.13
CA TRP A 225 -2.12 -4.21 1.83
C TRP A 225 -1.80 -3.23 0.70
N THR A 226 -2.11 -1.94 0.90
CA THR A 226 -1.98 -0.90 -0.12
C THR A 226 -0.81 0.02 0.19
N VAL A 227 -0.33 0.75 -0.82
CA VAL A 227 0.65 1.82 -0.62
C VAL A 227 0.07 3.16 -1.05
N ALA A 228 0.44 4.25 -0.37
CA ALA A 228 0.14 5.60 -0.84
C ALA A 228 1.16 5.99 -1.92
N LEU A 229 0.74 5.96 -3.18
CA LEU A 229 1.58 6.43 -4.29
C LEU A 229 1.51 7.94 -4.40
N VAL A 230 2.69 8.57 -4.40
CA VAL A 230 2.85 9.99 -4.63
C VAL A 230 3.51 10.18 -5.99
N TYR A 231 2.91 11.03 -6.82
CA TYR A 231 3.47 11.42 -8.12
C TYR A 231 4.27 12.71 -7.99
N GLY A 232 5.49 12.74 -8.49
CA GLY A 232 6.34 13.94 -8.52
C GLY A 232 7.82 13.61 -8.45
N PHE A 233 8.60 14.51 -7.85
CA PHE A 233 10.05 14.39 -7.86
C PHE A 233 10.58 14.04 -6.47
N PHE A 234 11.53 13.12 -6.41
CA PHE A 234 12.29 12.82 -5.21
C PHE A 234 13.79 12.77 -5.54
N LYS A 235 14.59 13.54 -4.81
CA LYS A 235 16.05 13.48 -4.86
C LYS A 235 16.62 13.62 -3.47
N GLN A 236 17.62 12.79 -3.17
CA GLN A 236 18.43 12.89 -1.97
C GLN A 236 19.90 12.91 -2.36
N ALA A 237 20.66 13.82 -1.75
CA ALA A 237 22.10 13.95 -1.93
C ALA A 237 22.78 14.09 -0.57
N THR A 238 23.95 13.46 -0.43
CA THR A 238 24.83 13.71 0.71
C THR A 238 25.78 14.84 0.32
N LEU A 239 25.86 15.87 1.16
CA LEU A 239 26.69 17.05 0.98
C LEU A 239 27.58 17.21 2.21
N SER A 240 28.73 17.87 2.04
CA SER A 240 29.65 18.16 3.14
C SER A 240 29.95 19.66 3.16
N VAL A 241 29.78 20.30 4.32
CA VAL A 241 30.12 21.72 4.52
C VAL A 241 30.89 21.84 5.83
N SER A 242 32.08 22.44 5.78
CA SER A 242 32.96 22.63 6.94
C SER A 242 33.24 21.33 7.71
N GLY A 243 33.46 20.23 6.99
CA GLY A 243 33.75 18.90 7.56
C GLY A 243 32.56 18.19 8.20
N ARG A 244 31.33 18.71 8.02
CA ARG A 244 30.10 18.07 8.51
C ARG A 244 29.26 17.59 7.35
N ASP A 245 28.98 16.29 7.34
CA ASP A 245 28.13 15.67 6.34
C ASP A 245 26.65 15.80 6.72
N PHE A 246 25.83 16.15 5.73
CA PHE A 246 24.38 16.18 5.86
C PHE A 246 23.69 15.64 4.60
N LYS A 247 22.45 15.18 4.77
CA LYS A 247 21.61 14.73 3.65
C LYS A 247 20.60 15.80 3.29
N LEU A 248 20.71 16.36 2.10
CA LEU A 248 19.69 17.22 1.50
C LEU A 248 18.67 16.35 0.77
N THR A 249 17.39 16.52 1.10
CA THR A 249 16.28 15.81 0.45
C THR A 249 15.31 16.81 -0.14
N LEU A 250 15.07 16.73 -1.45
CA LEU A 250 14.08 17.53 -2.16
C LEU A 250 12.93 16.63 -2.60
N ILE A 251 11.70 17.03 -2.26
CA ILE A 251 10.47 16.32 -2.61
C ILE A 251 9.49 17.32 -3.24
N ALA A 252 9.10 17.07 -4.48
CA ALA A 252 7.99 17.76 -5.13
C ALA A 252 6.84 16.77 -5.34
N ARG A 253 5.60 17.22 -5.12
CA ARG A 253 4.40 16.37 -5.20
C ARG A 253 3.38 17.04 -6.09
N ARG A 254 2.81 16.27 -7.01
CA ARG A 254 1.74 16.71 -7.89
C ARG A 254 0.40 16.32 -7.28
N SER A 255 -0.56 17.25 -7.31
CA SER A 255 -1.93 16.98 -6.87
C SER A 255 -2.62 16.08 -7.88
N ARG A 256 -3.40 15.10 -7.40
CA ARG A 256 -4.26 14.25 -8.21
C ARG A 256 -5.45 15.00 -8.83
N HIS A 257 -5.84 16.13 -8.24
CA HIS A 257 -6.99 16.91 -8.70
C HIS A 257 -6.65 17.82 -9.88
N TYR A 258 -5.38 18.16 -10.09
CA TYR A 258 -4.93 19.12 -11.11
C TYR A 258 -4.10 18.46 -12.21
N ALA A 259 -4.47 17.24 -12.61
CA ALA A 259 -3.74 16.45 -13.59
C ALA A 259 -4.14 16.72 -15.06
N GLY A 260 -4.86 17.82 -15.34
CA GLY A 260 -5.35 18.17 -16.67
C GLY A 260 -5.21 19.66 -16.99
N THR A 261 -5.36 20.01 -18.26
CA THR A 261 -5.32 21.38 -18.78
C THR A 261 -6.64 22.14 -18.62
N ARG A 262 -7.57 21.62 -17.80
CA ARG A 262 -8.89 22.20 -17.50
C ARG A 262 -9.24 21.89 -16.05
#